data_AF-A0A1I1ND36-F1
#
_entry.id   AF-A0A1I1ND36-F1
#
_cell.length_a   1.000
_cell.length_b   1.000
_cell.length_c   1.000
_cell.angle_alpha   90.00
_cell.angle_beta   90.00
_cell.angle_gamma   90.00
#
_symmetry.space_group_name_H-M   'P 1'
#
loop_
_entity.id
_entity.type
_entity.pdbx_description
1 polymer ?
#
loop_
_entity_poly.entity_id
_entity_poly.type
_entity_poly.pdbx_seq_one_letter_code
_entity_poly.pdbx_strand_id
1 'polypeptide(L)'
;MKRLLVLFFIVLVLCLPITSYAAGAKSYESWAKSTANKIKDASAGKKVTIKGGEYTSFSPGIRDAMIERPDVQVTVKWKKNGEDMKFVIRAGTDVAQVFDENGYAGFEYLQGFFGENGKTDAAKAILTRKAEAKNMVTVLNLKNYAGNSDQFNAYNYYTRYADLQTAIGPDGDKLLEHYNNYGIAEGRVGK
;
A
#
# COMPACT_ATOMS: atom_id res chain seq x y z
N MET A 1 59.69 58.43 -13.63
CA MET A 1 60.60 57.27 -13.70
C MET A 1 59.79 55.99 -13.58
N LYS A 2 60.05 55.02 -14.47
CA LYS A 2 59.51 53.64 -14.63
C LYS A 2 59.27 52.95 -13.26
N ARG A 3 58.27 52.07 -13.04
CA ARG A 3 57.97 50.75 -13.67
C ARG A 3 56.52 50.37 -13.31
N LEU A 4 55.62 50.04 -14.23
CA LEU A 4 55.32 48.73 -14.83
C LEU A 4 55.32 47.54 -13.85
N LEU A 5 54.13 47.11 -13.41
CA LEU A 5 53.82 45.71 -13.11
C LEU A 5 52.42 45.40 -13.65
N VAL A 6 52.39 44.57 -14.69
CA VAL A 6 51.18 44.00 -15.30
C VAL A 6 50.82 42.77 -14.49
N LEU A 7 49.62 42.73 -13.90
CA LEU A 7 49.01 41.49 -13.43
C LEU A 7 47.80 41.19 -14.32
N PHE A 8 47.93 40.13 -15.11
CA PHE A 8 46.84 39.45 -15.79
C PHE A 8 45.89 38.89 -14.73
N PHE A 9 44.64 39.38 -14.67
CA PHE A 9 43.54 38.61 -14.10
C PHE A 9 42.38 38.56 -15.09
N ILE A 10 42.19 37.33 -15.55
CA ILE A 10 41.17 36.75 -16.40
C ILE A 10 39.81 37.44 -16.28
N VAL A 11 39.30 37.86 -17.44
CA VAL A 11 37.91 38.27 -17.66
C VAL A 11 36.99 37.08 -17.39
N LEU A 12 36.35 37.04 -16.23
CA LEU A 12 35.17 36.20 -16.01
C LEU A 12 33.93 37.09 -16.15
N VAL A 13 33.25 36.93 -17.28
CA VAL A 13 31.97 37.56 -17.58
C VAL A 13 30.95 37.06 -16.55
N LEU A 14 30.71 37.86 -15.51
CA LEU A 14 29.57 37.71 -14.62
C LEU A 14 28.33 38.23 -15.36
N CYS A 15 27.68 37.32 -16.09
CA CYS A 15 26.31 37.53 -16.52
C CYS A 15 25.41 37.42 -15.29
N LEU A 16 25.05 38.56 -14.70
CA LEU A 16 24.01 38.64 -13.67
C LEU A 16 22.64 38.51 -14.34
N PRO A 17 21.77 37.58 -13.91
CA PRO A 17 20.34 37.74 -14.13
C PRO A 17 19.71 38.45 -12.93
N ILE A 18 19.14 39.63 -13.21
CA ILE A 18 18.22 40.35 -12.32
C ILE A 18 16.86 39.63 -12.35
N THR A 19 16.41 39.29 -11.14
CA THR A 19 15.07 38.92 -10.62
C THR A 19 13.91 38.67 -11.60
N SER A 20 13.26 37.50 -11.48
CA SER A 20 11.87 37.35 -10.96
C SER A 20 11.24 36.00 -11.33
N TYR A 21 11.14 35.06 -10.37
CA TYR A 21 9.93 34.30 -10.03
C TYR A 21 10.20 33.41 -8.80
N ALA A 22 9.22 33.28 -7.92
CA ALA A 22 9.35 32.69 -6.59
C ALA A 22 9.32 31.14 -6.55
N ALA A 23 10.04 30.59 -5.56
CA ALA A 23 9.76 29.35 -4.81
C ALA A 23 10.02 27.95 -5.44
N GLY A 24 11.27 27.47 -5.29
CA GLY A 24 11.59 26.16 -4.73
C GLY A 24 11.31 24.89 -5.54
N ALA A 25 12.16 24.57 -6.53
CA ALA A 25 12.26 23.20 -7.03
C ALA A 25 12.96 22.32 -5.97
N LYS A 26 12.20 21.44 -5.31
CA LYS A 26 12.75 20.32 -4.52
C LYS A 26 13.25 19.27 -5.51
N SER A 27 14.27 18.47 -5.19
CA SER A 27 14.65 17.34 -6.07
C SER A 27 13.57 16.24 -6.01
N TYR A 28 13.53 15.37 -7.04
CA TYR A 28 12.71 14.15 -6.99
C TYR A 28 12.93 13.37 -5.69
N GLU A 29 14.19 13.21 -5.27
CA GLU A 29 14.56 12.53 -4.04
C GLU A 29 13.96 13.20 -2.79
N SER A 30 14.03 14.54 -2.71
CA SER A 30 13.46 15.30 -1.59
C SER A 30 11.93 15.16 -1.55
N TRP A 31 11.27 15.25 -2.71
CA TRP A 31 9.82 15.03 -2.81
C TRP A 31 9.45 13.59 -2.43
N ALA A 32 10.19 12.61 -2.92
CA ALA A 32 9.93 11.20 -2.68
C ALA A 32 10.09 10.85 -1.21
N LYS A 33 11.16 11.32 -0.57
CA LYS A 33 11.41 11.16 0.87
C LYS A 33 10.32 11.83 1.71
N SER A 34 9.94 13.06 1.37
CA SER A 34 8.86 13.77 2.07
C SER A 34 7.52 13.04 1.93
N THR A 35 7.26 12.45 0.75
CA THR A 35 6.03 11.70 0.47
C THR A 35 6.00 10.38 1.24
N ALA A 36 7.11 9.64 1.28
CA ALA A 36 7.23 8.41 2.06
C ALA A 36 6.99 8.69 3.56
N ASN A 37 7.64 9.70 4.13
CA ASN A 37 7.43 10.07 5.53
C ASN A 37 5.97 10.44 5.82
N LYS A 38 5.32 11.17 4.91
CA LYS A 38 3.90 11.51 5.05
C LYS A 38 2.98 10.29 5.17
N ILE A 39 3.33 9.19 4.50
CA ILE A 39 2.59 7.92 4.61
C ILE A 39 2.93 7.24 5.95
N LYS A 40 4.22 7.15 6.30
CA LYS A 40 4.68 6.53 7.55
C LYS A 40 4.10 7.20 8.79
N ASP A 41 4.02 8.53 8.79
CA ASP A 41 3.57 9.36 9.91
C ASP A 41 2.05 9.54 9.96
N ALA A 42 1.29 9.00 8.99
CA ALA A 42 -0.16 9.14 8.96
C ALA A 42 -0.80 8.40 10.14
N SER A 43 -1.75 9.03 10.84
CA SER A 43 -2.51 8.32 11.89
C SER A 43 -3.26 7.10 11.30
N ALA A 44 -3.43 6.04 12.09
CA ALA A 44 -4.03 4.80 11.63
C ALA A 44 -5.40 5.01 10.95
N GLY A 45 -5.62 4.38 9.80
CA GLY A 45 -6.87 4.47 9.04
C GLY A 45 -7.14 5.81 8.33
N LYS A 46 -6.18 6.75 8.32
CA LYS A 46 -6.32 8.02 7.59
C LYS A 46 -6.12 7.87 6.08
N LYS A 47 -6.69 8.84 5.36
CA LYS A 47 -6.47 9.08 3.93
C LYS A 47 -5.33 10.08 3.75
N VAL A 48 -4.27 9.69 3.06
CA VAL A 48 -3.15 10.58 2.69
C VAL A 48 -3.38 11.09 1.27
N THR A 49 -3.35 12.41 1.09
CA THR A 49 -3.35 13.02 -0.26
C THR A 49 -1.93 13.44 -0.63
N ILE A 50 -1.46 12.93 -1.77
CA ILE A 50 -0.17 13.25 -2.38
C ILE A 50 -0.43 14.16 -3.58
N LYS A 51 0.32 15.26 -3.68
CA LYS A 51 0.37 16.09 -4.87
C LYS A 51 1.62 15.69 -5.66
N GLY A 52 1.43 15.17 -6.87
CA GLY A 52 2.52 14.77 -7.76
C GLY A 52 3.39 15.95 -8.20
N GLY A 53 2.75 17.10 -8.44
CA GLY A 53 3.46 18.25 -9.02
C GLY A 53 3.96 17.90 -10.42
N GLU A 54 5.25 18.10 -10.65
CA GLU A 54 5.97 17.71 -11.87
C GLU A 54 6.36 16.22 -11.90
N TYR A 55 6.29 15.51 -10.77
CA TYR A 55 6.67 14.10 -10.70
C TYR A 55 5.51 13.18 -11.04
N THR A 56 5.84 12.11 -11.76
CA THR A 56 4.87 11.19 -12.36
C THR A 56 5.15 9.73 -12.01
N SER A 57 5.95 9.47 -10.98
CA SER A 57 6.26 8.09 -10.55
C SER A 57 6.56 8.01 -9.05
N PHE A 58 6.11 6.93 -8.42
CA PHE A 58 6.53 6.58 -7.08
C PHE A 58 7.90 5.91 -7.06
N SER A 59 8.64 6.14 -5.97
CA SER A 59 9.96 5.55 -5.73
C SER A 59 9.87 4.32 -4.81
N PRO A 60 10.96 3.54 -4.68
CA PRO A 60 11.03 2.41 -3.74
C PRO A 60 10.76 2.82 -2.30
N GLY A 61 11.24 3.99 -1.87
CA GLY A 61 10.96 4.50 -0.53
C GLY A 61 9.48 4.78 -0.28
N ILE A 62 8.73 5.19 -1.31
CA ILE A 62 7.27 5.36 -1.21
C ILE A 62 6.57 3.99 -1.20
N ARG A 63 7.00 3.07 -2.06
CA ARG A 63 6.52 1.67 -2.05
C ARG A 63 6.64 1.07 -0.65
N ASP A 64 7.83 1.14 -0.06
CA ASP A 64 8.12 0.53 1.23
C ASP A 64 7.26 1.15 2.34
N ALA A 65 7.07 2.48 2.32
CA ALA A 65 6.15 3.16 3.23
C ALA A 65 4.70 2.66 3.11
N MET A 66 4.24 2.37 1.89
CA MET A 66 2.88 1.85 1.66
C MET A 66 2.75 0.38 2.08
N ILE A 67 3.80 -0.43 1.93
CA ILE A 67 3.86 -1.82 2.40
C ILE A 67 3.82 -1.86 3.93
N GLU A 68 4.59 -1.01 4.60
CA GLU A 68 4.62 -0.87 6.06
C GLU A 68 3.28 -0.36 6.63
N ARG A 69 2.52 0.41 5.82
CA ARG A 69 1.26 1.04 6.21
C ARG A 69 0.08 0.56 5.35
N PRO A 70 -0.26 -0.74 5.39
CA PRO A 70 -1.36 -1.28 4.60
C PRO A 70 -2.72 -0.71 5.05
N ASP A 71 -2.79 -0.05 6.21
CA ASP A 71 -3.99 0.59 6.75
C ASP A 71 -4.26 1.98 6.17
N VAL A 72 -3.32 2.56 5.42
CA VAL A 72 -3.43 3.92 4.87
C VAL A 72 -4.00 3.89 3.46
N GLN A 73 -5.04 4.69 3.22
CA GLN A 73 -5.50 4.98 1.86
C GLN A 73 -4.66 6.10 1.26
N VAL A 74 -4.12 5.91 0.06
CA VAL A 74 -3.35 6.93 -0.67
C VAL A 74 -4.17 7.47 -1.82
N THR A 75 -4.31 8.79 -1.89
CA THR A 75 -4.92 9.52 -3.01
C THR A 75 -3.87 10.37 -3.67
N VAL A 76 -3.64 10.18 -4.96
CA VAL A 76 -2.69 10.98 -5.73
C VAL A 76 -3.45 11.93 -6.62
N LYS A 77 -3.04 13.20 -6.60
CA LYS A 77 -3.47 14.22 -7.56
C LYS A 77 -2.26 14.67 -8.36
N TRP A 78 -2.33 14.59 -9.67
CA TRP A 78 -1.23 14.92 -10.59
C TRP A 78 -1.78 15.56 -11.86
N LYS A 79 -0.90 16.09 -12.72
CA LYS A 79 -1.31 16.67 -14.00
C LYS A 79 -0.77 15.86 -15.17
N LYS A 80 -1.61 15.59 -16.17
CA LYS A 80 -1.22 15.02 -17.46
C LYS A 80 -1.63 15.98 -18.55
N ASN A 81 -0.67 16.52 -19.30
CA ASN A 81 -0.94 17.48 -20.39
C ASN A 81 -1.83 18.67 -19.98
N GLY A 82 -1.70 19.14 -18.73
CA GLY A 82 -2.51 20.23 -18.17
C GLY A 82 -3.80 19.78 -17.46
N GLU A 83 -4.30 18.57 -17.75
CA GLU A 83 -5.50 18.00 -17.14
C GLU A 83 -5.22 17.46 -15.73
N ASP A 84 -6.16 17.69 -14.82
CA ASP A 84 -6.06 17.19 -13.45
C ASP A 84 -6.47 15.72 -13.38
N MET A 85 -5.51 14.88 -13.00
CA MET A 85 -5.67 13.45 -12.86
C MET A 85 -5.70 13.06 -11.39
N LYS A 86 -6.42 11.98 -11.10
CA LYS A 86 -6.54 11.43 -9.74
C LYS A 86 -6.68 9.93 -9.76
N PHE A 87 -5.92 9.25 -8.91
CA PHE A 87 -6.17 7.86 -8.57
C PHE A 87 -6.14 7.60 -7.07
N VAL A 88 -6.77 6.51 -6.64
CA VAL A 88 -6.89 6.12 -5.24
C VAL A 88 -6.41 4.69 -5.04
N ILE A 89 -5.41 4.52 -4.19
CA ILE A 89 -4.98 3.22 -3.69
C ILE A 89 -5.66 3.02 -2.33
N ARG A 90 -6.55 2.04 -2.25
CA ARG A 90 -7.35 1.81 -1.03
C ARG A 90 -6.47 1.19 0.06
N ALA A 91 -6.83 1.45 1.31
CA ALA A 91 -6.28 0.69 2.42
C ALA A 91 -6.52 -0.82 2.19
N GLY A 92 -5.53 -1.63 2.54
CA GLY A 92 -5.53 -3.08 2.38
C GLY A 92 -4.95 -3.56 1.06
N THR A 93 -4.85 -2.71 0.02
CA THR A 93 -4.30 -3.11 -1.28
C THR A 93 -2.88 -3.68 -1.13
N ASP A 94 -2.62 -4.83 -1.76
CA ASP A 94 -1.26 -5.34 -1.90
C ASP A 94 -0.56 -4.56 -3.01
N VAL A 95 0.20 -3.54 -2.61
CA VAL A 95 0.85 -2.64 -3.54
C VAL A 95 2.13 -3.22 -4.15
N ALA A 96 2.71 -4.30 -3.60
CA ALA A 96 3.97 -4.84 -4.11
C ALA A 96 3.88 -5.29 -5.58
N GLN A 97 2.68 -5.72 -6.00
CA GLN A 97 2.40 -6.23 -7.34
C GLN A 97 2.31 -5.14 -8.42
N VAL A 98 2.25 -3.86 -8.04
CA VAL A 98 2.08 -2.74 -8.97
C VAL A 98 3.34 -1.90 -9.16
N PHE A 99 4.46 -2.32 -8.56
CA PHE A 99 5.78 -1.72 -8.79
C PHE A 99 6.63 -2.63 -9.67
N ASP A 100 7.52 -2.02 -10.44
CA ASP A 100 8.49 -2.75 -11.24
C ASP A 100 9.58 -3.42 -10.37
N GLU A 101 10.48 -4.16 -11.01
CA GLU A 101 11.61 -4.85 -10.38
C GLU A 101 12.54 -3.91 -9.58
N ASN A 102 12.58 -2.64 -9.95
CA ASN A 102 13.39 -1.61 -9.29
C ASN A 102 12.62 -0.89 -8.18
N GLY A 103 11.32 -1.19 -8.00
CA GLY A 103 10.46 -0.58 -7.00
C GLY A 103 9.85 0.76 -7.40
N TYR A 104 9.72 1.05 -8.70
CA TYR A 104 9.06 2.25 -9.21
C TYR A 104 7.69 1.95 -9.81
N ALA A 105 6.80 2.94 -9.81
CA ALA A 105 5.47 2.82 -10.42
C ALA A 105 4.99 4.17 -10.97
N GLY A 106 4.82 4.24 -12.29
CA GLY A 106 4.35 5.44 -12.98
C GLY A 106 2.88 5.77 -12.71
N PHE A 107 2.56 7.06 -12.58
CA PHE A 107 1.21 7.53 -12.26
C PHE A 107 0.19 7.25 -13.35
N GLU A 108 0.60 7.22 -14.61
CA GLU A 108 -0.29 6.82 -15.70
C GLU A 108 -0.69 5.34 -15.61
N TYR A 109 0.28 4.47 -15.33
CA TYR A 109 0.03 3.06 -15.07
C TYR A 109 -0.91 2.89 -13.86
N LEU A 110 -0.60 3.55 -12.74
CA LEU A 110 -1.42 3.50 -11.53
C LEU A 110 -2.81 4.12 -11.73
N GLN A 111 -2.93 5.13 -12.59
CA GLN A 111 -4.21 5.73 -12.96
C GLN A 111 -5.09 4.71 -13.70
N GLY A 112 -4.55 4.02 -14.70
CA GLY A 112 -5.28 2.95 -15.40
C GLY A 112 -5.58 1.77 -14.47
N PHE A 113 -4.66 1.45 -13.57
CA PHE A 113 -4.80 0.33 -12.66
C PHE A 113 -5.86 0.56 -11.58
N PHE A 114 -5.88 1.74 -10.93
CA PHE A 114 -6.73 2.01 -9.76
C PHE A 114 -7.93 2.91 -10.06
N GLY A 115 -7.80 3.82 -11.02
CA GLY A 115 -8.80 4.83 -11.33
C GLY A 115 -9.09 5.81 -10.17
N GLU A 116 -10.00 6.76 -10.42
CA GLU A 116 -10.31 7.87 -9.50
C GLU A 116 -10.88 7.43 -8.15
N ASN A 117 -11.50 6.25 -8.12
CA ASN A 117 -12.20 5.71 -6.97
C ASN A 117 -11.48 4.51 -6.32
N GLY A 118 -10.40 4.00 -6.94
CA GLY A 118 -9.69 2.82 -6.46
C GLY A 118 -10.50 1.52 -6.58
N LYS A 119 -11.47 1.46 -7.49
CA LYS A 119 -12.48 0.38 -7.60
C LYS A 119 -12.55 -0.23 -8.99
N THR A 120 -11.47 -0.17 -9.76
CA THR A 120 -11.36 -0.94 -11.01
C THR A 120 -11.38 -2.44 -10.71
N ASP A 121 -11.72 -3.26 -11.70
CA ASP A 121 -11.70 -4.71 -11.56
C ASP A 121 -10.29 -5.24 -11.25
N ALA A 122 -9.26 -4.63 -11.85
CA ALA A 122 -7.86 -4.94 -11.57
C ALA A 122 -7.48 -4.66 -10.11
N ALA A 123 -7.88 -3.50 -9.56
CA ALA A 123 -7.65 -3.17 -8.16
C ALA A 123 -8.42 -4.11 -7.22
N LYS A 124 -9.67 -4.44 -7.57
CA LYS A 124 -10.50 -5.38 -6.80
C LYS A 124 -9.88 -6.77 -6.77
N ALA A 125 -9.32 -7.25 -7.88
CA ALA A 125 -8.69 -8.56 -7.95
C ALA A 125 -7.48 -8.67 -7.00
N ILE A 126 -6.63 -7.64 -6.91
CA ILE A 126 -5.50 -7.63 -5.95
C ILE A 126 -5.99 -7.61 -4.50
N LEU A 127 -6.96 -6.77 -4.18
CA LEU A 127 -7.55 -6.70 -2.83
C LEU A 127 -8.16 -8.05 -2.40
N THR A 128 -8.87 -8.70 -3.32
CA THR A 128 -9.54 -9.98 -3.07
C THR A 128 -8.52 -11.09 -2.85
N ARG A 129 -7.47 -11.20 -3.68
CA ARG A 129 -6.40 -12.20 -3.48
C ARG A 129 -5.72 -12.11 -2.12
N LYS A 130 -5.48 -10.90 -1.61
CA LYS A 130 -4.89 -10.71 -0.27
C LYS A 130 -5.85 -11.18 0.83
N ALA A 131 -7.14 -10.88 0.69
CA ALA A 131 -8.17 -11.34 1.63
C ALA A 131 -8.33 -12.86 1.60
N GLU A 132 -8.34 -13.47 0.42
CA GLU A 132 -8.37 -14.92 0.22
C GLU A 132 -7.13 -15.59 0.80
N ALA A 133 -5.94 -15.06 0.54
CA ALA A 133 -4.69 -15.57 1.12
C ALA A 133 -4.69 -15.48 2.64
N LYS A 134 -5.17 -14.36 3.21
CA LYS A 134 -5.32 -14.23 4.67
C LYS A 134 -6.30 -15.26 5.23
N ASN A 135 -7.46 -15.42 4.58
CA ASN A 135 -8.46 -16.41 4.99
C ASN A 135 -7.90 -17.84 4.93
N MET A 136 -7.15 -18.18 3.88
CA MET A 136 -6.46 -19.46 3.76
C MET A 136 -5.47 -19.69 4.90
N VAL A 137 -4.67 -18.68 5.27
CA VAL A 137 -3.74 -18.77 6.41
C VAL A 137 -4.51 -19.02 7.71
N THR A 138 -5.63 -18.31 7.94
CA THR A 138 -6.45 -18.52 9.13
C THR A 138 -7.04 -19.93 9.18
N VAL A 139 -7.53 -20.45 8.04
CA VAL A 139 -8.02 -21.84 7.93
C VAL A 139 -6.90 -22.83 8.24
N LEU A 140 -5.69 -22.64 7.70
CA LEU A 140 -4.56 -23.54 7.97
C LEU A 140 -4.13 -23.54 9.43
N ASN A 141 -4.21 -22.39 10.12
CA ASN A 141 -3.90 -22.28 11.55
C ASN A 141 -4.85 -23.11 12.42
N LEU A 142 -6.08 -23.39 11.97
CA LEU A 142 -7.00 -24.26 12.70
C LEU A 142 -6.46 -25.69 12.89
N LYS A 143 -5.52 -26.15 12.04
CA LYS A 143 -4.86 -27.45 12.22
C LYS A 143 -4.10 -27.53 13.55
N ASN A 144 -3.58 -26.39 14.01
CA ASN A 144 -2.77 -26.25 15.22
C ASN A 144 -3.51 -25.49 16.33
N TYR A 145 -4.83 -25.35 16.23
CA TYR A 145 -5.65 -24.66 17.23
C TYR A 145 -5.51 -25.34 18.60
N ALA A 146 -5.30 -24.55 19.66
CA ALA A 146 -5.00 -25.06 21.01
C ALA A 146 -6.14 -25.88 21.64
N GLY A 147 -7.39 -25.62 21.24
CA GLY A 147 -8.55 -26.39 21.69
C GLY A 147 -8.80 -27.69 20.91
N ASN A 148 -7.92 -28.05 19.96
CA ASN A 148 -7.98 -29.36 19.31
C ASN A 148 -7.72 -30.48 20.32
N SER A 149 -8.48 -31.56 20.20
CA SER A 149 -8.43 -32.74 21.08
C SER A 149 -8.73 -34.01 20.29
N ASP A 150 -8.86 -35.15 20.99
CA ASP A 150 -9.24 -36.40 20.36
C ASP A 150 -10.68 -36.41 19.83
N GLN A 151 -11.54 -35.55 20.36
CA GLN A 151 -12.97 -35.48 20.00
C GLN A 151 -13.27 -34.32 19.04
N PHE A 152 -12.40 -33.32 18.96
CA PHE A 152 -12.62 -32.11 18.17
C PHE A 152 -11.35 -31.64 17.47
N ASN A 153 -11.44 -31.32 16.19
CA ASN A 153 -10.41 -30.66 15.42
C ASN A 153 -11.03 -29.51 14.62
N ALA A 154 -10.67 -28.27 14.94
CA ALA A 154 -11.27 -27.08 14.34
C ALA A 154 -11.15 -27.04 12.81
N TYR A 155 -10.02 -27.50 12.26
CA TYR A 155 -9.84 -27.56 10.80
C TYR A 155 -10.79 -28.57 10.15
N ASN A 156 -10.85 -29.80 10.67
CA ASN A 156 -11.72 -30.83 10.12
C ASN A 156 -13.20 -30.45 10.28
N TYR A 157 -13.57 -29.88 11.44
CA TYR A 157 -14.92 -29.42 11.70
C TYR A 157 -15.34 -28.30 10.76
N TYR A 158 -14.50 -27.27 10.59
CA TYR A 158 -14.74 -26.17 9.67
C TYR A 158 -14.85 -26.63 8.21
N THR A 159 -13.94 -27.47 7.75
CA THR A 159 -13.90 -27.91 6.35
C THR A 159 -15.02 -28.89 6.00
N ARG A 160 -15.56 -29.63 6.97
CA ARG A 160 -16.66 -30.58 6.78
C ARG A 160 -18.02 -29.90 6.64
N TYR A 161 -18.25 -28.78 7.32
CA TYR A 161 -19.57 -28.17 7.46
C TYR A 161 -19.63 -26.79 6.79
N ALA A 162 -20.19 -26.72 5.59
CA ALA A 162 -20.25 -25.51 4.76
C ALA A 162 -21.09 -24.37 5.40
N ASP A 163 -22.10 -24.73 6.19
CA ASP A 163 -22.88 -23.78 6.97
C ASP A 163 -22.03 -23.07 8.02
N LEU A 164 -21.08 -23.75 8.67
CA LEU A 164 -20.14 -23.13 9.62
C LEU A 164 -19.12 -22.23 8.93
N GLN A 165 -18.74 -22.55 7.70
CA GLN A 165 -17.87 -21.65 6.90
C GLN A 165 -18.53 -20.30 6.66
N THR A 166 -19.86 -20.31 6.47
CA THR A 166 -20.66 -19.11 6.22
C THR A 166 -21.03 -18.39 7.51
N ALA A 167 -21.46 -19.13 8.54
CA ALA A 167 -21.99 -18.56 9.78
C ALA A 167 -20.90 -18.14 10.79
N ILE A 168 -19.81 -18.91 10.88
CA ILE A 168 -18.75 -18.71 11.88
C ILE A 168 -17.47 -18.18 11.24
N GLY A 169 -17.06 -18.76 10.10
CA GLY A 169 -15.73 -18.52 9.55
C GLY A 169 -14.63 -19.29 10.29
N PRO A 170 -13.35 -19.11 9.93
CA PRO A 170 -12.25 -19.89 10.48
C PRO A 170 -11.82 -19.41 11.88
N ASP A 171 -12.73 -19.48 12.84
CA ASP A 171 -12.55 -19.06 14.23
C ASP A 171 -12.59 -20.28 15.16
N GLY A 172 -11.41 -20.73 15.62
CA GLY A 172 -11.28 -21.97 16.39
C GLY A 172 -12.10 -21.99 17.68
N ASP A 173 -12.15 -20.86 18.39
CA ASP A 173 -12.88 -20.75 19.66
C ASP A 173 -14.39 -20.88 19.44
N LYS A 174 -14.93 -20.19 18.42
CA LYS A 174 -16.35 -20.27 18.07
C LYS A 174 -16.75 -21.62 17.49
N LEU A 175 -15.85 -22.26 16.73
CA LEU A 175 -16.09 -23.60 16.21
C LEU A 175 -16.17 -24.63 17.35
N LEU A 176 -15.31 -24.52 18.36
CA LEU A 176 -15.35 -25.36 19.56
C LEU A 176 -16.61 -25.09 20.39
N GLU A 177 -16.96 -23.82 20.59
CA GLU A 177 -18.20 -23.42 21.24
C GLU A 177 -19.43 -24.01 20.54
N HIS A 178 -19.50 -23.89 19.21
CA HIS A 178 -20.57 -24.46 18.41
C HIS A 178 -20.64 -25.99 18.54
N TYR A 179 -19.49 -26.67 18.48
CA TYR A 179 -19.43 -28.12 18.66
C TYR A 179 -20.00 -28.56 20.03
N ASN A 180 -19.58 -27.91 21.10
CA ASN A 180 -20.00 -28.24 22.46
C ASN A 180 -21.48 -27.93 22.72
N ASN A 181 -21.98 -26.80 22.20
CA ASN A 181 -23.34 -26.34 22.49
C ASN A 181 -24.40 -26.95 21.57
N TYR A 182 -24.05 -27.22 20.30
CA TYR A 182 -25.00 -27.65 19.27
C TYR A 182 -24.51 -28.89 18.52
N GLY A 183 -23.25 -28.91 18.09
CA GLY A 183 -22.72 -29.94 17.20
C GLY A 183 -22.94 -31.37 17.69
N ILE A 184 -22.75 -31.63 18.98
CA ILE A 184 -22.99 -32.94 19.58
C ILE A 184 -24.47 -33.35 19.48
N ALA A 185 -25.39 -32.43 19.80
CA ALA A 185 -26.83 -32.67 19.73
C ALA A 185 -27.34 -32.79 18.28
N GLU A 186 -26.70 -32.10 17.35
CA GLU A 186 -26.93 -32.21 15.90
C GLU A 186 -26.32 -33.48 15.27
N GLY A 187 -25.55 -34.26 16.04
CA GLY A 187 -24.86 -35.46 15.54
C GLY A 187 -23.67 -35.16 14.63
N ARG A 188 -23.08 -33.97 14.72
CA ARG A 188 -21.91 -33.57 13.94
C ARG A 188 -20.64 -34.23 14.48
N VAL A 189 -19.72 -34.55 13.56
CA VAL A 189 -18.42 -35.16 13.87
C VAL A 189 -17.37 -34.06 13.99
N GLY A 190 -16.80 -33.91 15.18
CA GLY A 190 -15.80 -32.89 15.50
C GLY A 190 -14.42 -33.09 14.88
N LYS A 191 -14.07 -34.31 14.45
CA LYS A 191 -12.71 -34.70 14.00
C LYS A 191 -12.68 -35.27 12.59
#